data_AF-A0A4R8BXD2-F1
#
_entry.id   AF-A0A4R8BXD2-F1
#
_cell.length_a   1.000
_cell.length_b   1.000
_cell.length_c   1.000
_cell.angle_alpha   90.00
_cell.angle_beta   90.00
_cell.angle_gamma   90.00
#
_symmetry.space_group_name_H-M   'P 1'
#
loop_
_entity.id
_entity.type
_entity.pdbx_description
1 polymer ?
#
loop_
_entity_poly.entity_id
_entity_poly.type
_entity_poly.pdbx_seq_one_letter_code
_entity_poly.pdbx_strand_id
1 'polypeptide(L)'
;MHDVYVRAIQRLRARREGNSPTLERMGYARTIVSSQVSELERDGRVGRGLPAKPTRNDGIAARINAALDGVAVEEQERLWLRTLFRMMRGYVCRDDRHSAVWPVDVWAGEKSRVDGGLRVIGAVSTRAELAADIRLILSTAEQVAGRRWVDNSILHPLLTFVGPLTEDHKRELAAPAPDPADVVAVAELRTRFRSLMREGASAQEALDRSVSEILGRRPACNVREVLDDLLLPDRESAGPDPDQDQPMP
;
A
#
# COMPACT_ATOMS: atom_id res chain seq x y z
N MET A 1 -22.78 3.98 -12.29
CA MET A 1 -21.75 4.34 -13.30
C MET A 1 -21.64 5.85 -13.47
N HIS A 2 -22.72 6.57 -13.79
CA HIS A 2 -22.71 8.04 -13.95
C HIS A 2 -22.15 8.79 -12.73
N ASP A 3 -22.51 8.39 -11.51
CA ASP A 3 -22.03 9.04 -10.27
C ASP A 3 -20.54 8.84 -9.99
N VAL A 4 -19.98 7.69 -10.38
CA VAL A 4 -18.53 7.42 -10.30
C VAL A 4 -17.77 8.43 -11.15
N TYR A 5 -18.25 8.65 -12.38
CA TYR A 5 -17.64 9.60 -13.31
C TYR A 5 -17.75 11.04 -12.79
N VAL A 6 -18.91 11.45 -12.29
CA VAL A 6 -19.12 12.82 -11.77
C VAL A 6 -18.20 13.09 -10.57
N ARG A 7 -18.14 12.20 -9.58
CA ARG A 7 -17.29 12.37 -8.38
C ARG A 7 -15.80 12.27 -8.69
N ALA A 8 -15.39 11.34 -9.56
CA ALA A 8 -14.00 11.23 -10.00
C ALA A 8 -13.55 12.47 -10.79
N ILE A 9 -14.39 13.01 -11.68
CA ILE A 9 -14.11 14.23 -12.44
C ILE A 9 -14.03 15.45 -11.51
N GLN A 10 -14.89 15.56 -10.50
CA GLN A 10 -14.83 16.65 -9.52
C GLN A 10 -13.51 16.63 -8.71
N ARG A 11 -13.10 15.46 -8.19
CA ARG A 11 -11.81 15.33 -7.48
C ARG A 11 -10.59 15.52 -8.38
N LEU A 12 -10.67 15.12 -9.65
CA LEU A 12 -9.60 15.36 -10.62
C LEU A 12 -9.49 16.85 -11.02
N ARG A 13 -10.64 17.56 -11.12
CA ARG A 13 -10.67 19.01 -11.37
C ARG A 13 -10.10 19.81 -10.21
N ALA A 14 -10.39 19.43 -8.97
CA ALA A 14 -9.84 20.07 -7.76
C ALA A 14 -8.30 20.02 -7.65
N ARG A 15 -7.61 19.19 -8.46
CA ARG A 15 -6.14 19.09 -8.47
C ARG A 15 -5.48 19.77 -9.69
N ARG A 16 -6.26 20.29 -10.65
CA ARG A 16 -5.73 20.81 -11.93
C ARG A 16 -4.90 22.10 -11.78
N GLU A 17 -4.79 22.66 -10.59
CA GLU A 17 -3.96 23.84 -10.28
C GLU A 17 -2.45 23.52 -10.09
N GLY A 18 -2.04 22.25 -10.07
CA GLY A 18 -0.62 21.84 -9.95
C GLY A 18 -0.10 21.07 -11.17
N ASN A 19 0.96 21.56 -11.81
CA ASN A 19 1.64 20.97 -12.96
C ASN A 19 2.40 19.65 -12.64
N SER A 20 1.71 18.56 -12.31
CA SER A 20 2.33 17.23 -12.15
C SER A 20 2.44 16.46 -13.48
N PRO A 21 3.47 15.63 -13.71
CA PRO A 21 3.68 14.87 -14.96
C PRO A 21 2.61 13.80 -15.25
N THR A 22 2.40 13.51 -16.54
CA THR A 22 1.23 12.78 -17.07
C THR A 22 1.10 11.31 -16.61
N LEU A 23 2.20 10.63 -16.29
CA LEU A 23 2.19 9.23 -15.80
C LEU A 23 1.66 9.12 -14.36
N GLU A 24 2.00 10.06 -13.49
CA GLU A 24 1.45 10.13 -12.12
C GLU A 24 -0.06 10.42 -12.12
N ARG A 25 -0.56 11.13 -13.14
CA ARG A 25 -2.00 11.44 -13.29
C ARG A 25 -2.83 10.19 -13.50
N MET A 26 -2.34 9.20 -14.24
CA MET A 26 -3.05 7.94 -14.51
C MET A 26 -3.06 7.03 -13.28
N GLY A 27 -1.92 6.91 -12.57
CA GLY A 27 -1.85 6.19 -11.30
C GLY A 27 -2.79 6.80 -10.26
N TYR A 28 -2.77 8.12 -10.12
CA TYR A 28 -3.65 8.86 -9.22
C TYR A 28 -5.13 8.75 -9.60
N ALA A 29 -5.46 8.86 -10.89
CA ALA A 29 -6.83 8.67 -11.38
C ALA A 29 -7.33 7.26 -11.06
N ARG A 30 -6.49 6.23 -11.23
CA ARG A 30 -6.81 4.85 -10.86
C ARG A 30 -7.08 4.69 -9.37
N THR A 31 -6.27 5.32 -8.51
CA THR A 31 -6.48 5.32 -7.06
C THR A 31 -7.76 6.04 -6.66
N ILE A 32 -8.05 7.21 -7.25
CA ILE A 32 -9.32 7.93 -7.01
C ILE A 32 -10.51 7.09 -7.44
N VAL A 33 -10.49 6.54 -8.65
CA VAL A 33 -11.59 5.73 -9.17
C VAL A 33 -11.81 4.51 -8.29
N SER A 34 -10.75 3.81 -7.88
CA SER A 34 -10.85 2.64 -7.00
C SER A 34 -11.41 3.00 -5.62
N SER A 35 -11.01 4.14 -5.06
CA SER A 35 -11.56 4.68 -3.82
C SER A 35 -13.04 5.05 -3.95
N GLN A 36 -13.46 5.67 -5.06
CA GLN A 36 -14.86 6.05 -5.30
C GLN A 36 -15.76 4.85 -5.57
N VAL A 37 -15.26 3.83 -6.27
CA VAL A 37 -15.97 2.55 -6.44
C VAL A 37 -16.19 1.88 -5.08
N SER A 38 -15.16 1.85 -4.22
CA SER A 38 -15.28 1.29 -2.86
C SER A 38 -16.29 2.06 -1.98
N GLU A 39 -16.36 3.39 -2.11
CA GLU A 39 -17.34 4.23 -1.41
C GLU A 39 -18.78 3.97 -1.94
N LEU A 40 -18.96 3.83 -3.24
CA LEU A 40 -20.29 3.55 -3.82
C LEU A 40 -20.77 2.13 -3.53
N GLU A 41 -19.88 1.14 -3.47
CA GLU A 41 -20.23 -0.20 -3.00
C GLU A 41 -20.62 -0.20 -1.53
N ARG A 42 -19.95 0.63 -0.71
CA ARG A 42 -20.30 0.84 0.70
C ARG A 42 -21.68 1.48 0.84
N ASP A 43 -21.95 2.57 0.12
CA ASP A 43 -23.25 3.26 0.10
C ASP A 43 -24.36 2.29 -0.39
N GLY A 44 -24.06 1.49 -1.41
CA GLY A 44 -24.96 0.48 -1.95
C GLY A 44 -25.27 -0.65 -0.95
N ARG A 45 -24.37 -0.99 -0.04
CA ARG A 45 -24.63 -1.95 1.05
C ARG A 45 -25.52 -1.34 2.13
N VAL A 46 -25.24 -0.11 2.53
CA VAL A 46 -26.04 0.64 3.51
C VAL A 46 -27.47 0.86 2.98
N GLY A 47 -27.62 1.22 1.70
CA GLY A 47 -28.92 1.36 1.05
C GLY A 47 -29.73 0.06 0.97
N ARG A 48 -29.08 -1.11 1.11
CA ARG A 48 -29.74 -2.43 1.22
C ARG A 48 -29.97 -2.86 2.68
N GLY A 49 -29.73 -1.97 3.65
CA GLY A 49 -29.83 -2.27 5.08
C GLY A 49 -28.71 -3.16 5.63
N LEU A 50 -27.66 -3.42 4.85
CA LEU A 50 -26.52 -4.21 5.28
C LEU A 50 -25.46 -3.30 5.95
N PRO A 51 -24.75 -3.79 6.99
CA PRO A 51 -23.70 -3.00 7.61
C PRO A 51 -22.60 -2.66 6.59
N ALA A 52 -22.16 -1.39 6.65
CA ALA A 52 -21.08 -0.88 5.81
C ALA A 52 -19.80 -1.70 6.03
N LYS A 53 -19.07 -1.97 4.94
CA LYS A 53 -17.73 -2.55 5.05
C LYS A 53 -16.82 -1.56 5.79
N PRO A 54 -16.16 -1.97 6.90
CA PRO A 54 -15.26 -1.07 7.62
C PRO A 54 -14.11 -0.61 6.72
N THR A 55 -13.85 0.68 6.73
CA THR A 55 -12.74 1.35 6.03
C THR A 55 -11.66 1.76 7.04
N ARG A 56 -10.46 2.11 6.55
CA ARG A 56 -9.33 2.57 7.39
C ARG A 56 -9.62 3.84 8.19
N ASN A 57 -10.69 4.56 7.83
CA ASN A 57 -11.16 5.77 8.49
C ASN A 57 -12.37 5.54 9.40
N ASP A 58 -12.84 4.30 9.56
CA ASP A 58 -13.94 3.96 10.47
C ASP A 58 -13.42 3.61 11.88
N GLY A 59 -14.33 3.43 12.84
CA GLY A 59 -14.00 3.01 14.20
C GLY A 59 -13.22 4.07 14.99
N ILE A 60 -12.17 3.66 15.70
CA ILE A 60 -11.38 4.56 16.56
C ILE A 60 -10.80 5.73 15.77
N ALA A 61 -10.33 5.48 14.54
CA ALA A 61 -9.80 6.53 13.68
C ALA A 61 -10.85 7.57 13.28
N ALA A 62 -12.10 7.16 13.05
CA ALA A 62 -13.22 8.08 12.78
C ALA A 62 -13.47 8.99 13.99
N ARG A 63 -13.49 8.40 15.18
CA ARG A 63 -13.72 9.14 16.44
C ARG A 63 -12.61 10.15 16.70
N ILE A 64 -11.35 9.79 16.40
CA ILE A 64 -10.22 10.72 16.52
C ILE A 64 -10.35 11.85 15.50
N ASN A 65 -10.68 11.57 14.24
CA ASN A 65 -10.92 12.62 13.24
C ASN A 65 -12.05 13.56 13.66
N ALA A 66 -13.16 13.02 14.18
CA ALA A 66 -14.26 13.83 14.70
C ALA A 66 -13.84 14.69 15.90
N ALA A 67 -12.97 14.18 16.79
CA ALA A 67 -12.42 14.96 17.89
C ALA A 67 -11.47 16.07 17.40
N LEU A 68 -10.65 15.79 16.40
CA LEU A 68 -9.80 16.80 15.74
C LEU A 68 -10.64 17.89 15.05
N ASP A 69 -11.81 17.53 14.50
CA ASP A 69 -12.77 18.48 13.95
C ASP A 69 -13.42 19.38 15.02
N GLY A 70 -13.45 18.92 16.28
CA GLY A 70 -13.95 19.68 17.43
C GLY A 70 -12.92 20.62 18.07
N VAL A 71 -11.66 20.62 17.61
CA VAL A 71 -10.63 21.52 18.12
C VAL A 71 -10.93 22.96 17.70
N ALA A 72 -10.86 23.89 18.65
CA ALA A 72 -11.13 25.32 18.46
C ALA A 72 -10.00 26.04 17.72
N VAL A 73 -9.77 25.65 16.47
CA VAL A 73 -8.80 26.23 15.53
C VAL A 73 -9.50 26.59 14.22
N GLU A 74 -8.78 27.18 13.27
CA GLU A 74 -9.33 27.49 11.95
C GLU A 74 -9.61 26.22 11.13
N GLU A 75 -10.48 26.31 10.10
CA GLU A 75 -10.86 25.15 9.29
C GLU A 75 -9.65 24.56 8.54
N GLN A 76 -8.75 25.43 8.05
CA GLN A 76 -7.49 25.03 7.43
C GLN A 76 -6.62 24.22 8.38
N GLU A 77 -6.58 24.62 9.65
CA GLU A 77 -5.81 23.91 10.66
C GLU A 77 -6.46 22.57 11.03
N ARG A 78 -7.80 22.49 11.11
CA ARG A 78 -8.51 21.20 11.23
C ARG A 78 -8.22 20.26 10.07
N LEU A 79 -8.23 20.78 8.84
CA LEU A 79 -7.86 20.02 7.64
C LEU A 79 -6.43 19.50 7.71
N TRP A 80 -5.50 20.34 8.17
CA TRP A 80 -4.11 19.95 8.41
C TRP A 80 -4.02 18.84 9.46
N LEU A 81 -4.64 18.99 10.63
CA LEU A 81 -4.58 18.00 11.71
C LEU A 81 -5.10 16.62 11.27
N ARG A 82 -6.20 16.57 10.52
CA ARG A 82 -6.71 15.32 9.92
C ARG A 82 -5.71 14.72 8.93
N THR A 83 -5.09 15.57 8.11
CA THR A 83 -4.09 15.16 7.13
C THR A 83 -2.85 14.61 7.81
N LEU A 84 -2.36 15.29 8.84
CA LEU A 84 -1.21 14.89 9.65
C LEU A 84 -1.48 13.58 10.39
N PHE A 85 -2.65 13.42 11.01
CA PHE A 85 -3.03 12.16 11.66
C PHE A 85 -3.04 10.98 10.67
N ARG A 86 -3.54 11.19 9.46
CA ARG A 86 -3.47 10.20 8.38
C ARG A 86 -2.03 9.90 7.96
N MET A 87 -1.18 10.92 7.84
CA MET A 87 0.24 10.74 7.50
C MET A 87 0.98 9.97 8.59
N MET A 88 0.75 10.28 9.87
CA MET A 88 1.33 9.55 11.00
C MET A 88 0.94 8.07 10.95
N ARG A 89 -0.35 7.75 10.81
CA ARG A 89 -0.83 6.36 10.67
C ARG A 89 -0.33 5.67 9.41
N GLY A 90 -0.08 6.41 8.34
CA GLY A 90 0.53 5.90 7.12
C GLY A 90 2.00 5.54 7.33
N TYR A 91 2.75 6.44 7.98
CA TYR A 91 4.17 6.30 8.23
C TYR A 91 4.50 5.16 9.20
N VAL A 92 3.68 4.94 10.22
CA VAL A 92 3.86 3.84 11.18
C VAL A 92 3.72 2.46 10.52
N CYS A 93 2.94 2.35 9.45
CA CYS A 93 2.73 1.10 8.71
C CYS A 93 3.63 0.98 7.46
N ARG A 94 4.71 1.78 7.36
CA ARG A 94 5.63 1.68 6.23
C ARG A 94 6.63 0.55 6.44
N ASP A 95 6.72 -0.32 5.46
CA ASP A 95 7.65 -1.45 5.44
C ASP A 95 9.13 -1.01 5.38
N ASP A 96 9.41 0.21 4.91
CA ASP A 96 10.73 0.83 4.79
C ASP A 96 11.06 1.82 5.92
N ARG A 97 10.36 1.75 7.05
CA ARG A 97 10.59 2.69 8.16
C ARG A 97 11.89 2.36 8.92
N HIS A 98 12.93 3.15 8.65
CA HIS A 98 14.24 3.02 9.30
C HIS A 98 14.47 3.94 10.51
N SER A 99 13.48 4.75 10.91
CA SER A 99 13.63 5.71 12.02
C SER A 99 12.38 5.83 12.88
N ALA A 100 12.62 5.96 14.18
CA ALA A 100 11.62 6.32 15.16
C ALA A 100 11.15 7.78 15.03
N VAL A 101 12.00 8.62 14.44
CA VAL A 101 11.79 10.06 14.33
C VAL A 101 10.78 10.35 13.22
N TRP A 102 9.80 11.19 13.53
CA TRP A 102 8.84 11.67 12.54
C TRP A 102 9.53 12.48 11.45
N PRO A 103 9.19 12.31 10.16
CA PRO A 103 9.79 13.05 9.06
C PRO A 103 9.21 14.47 8.96
N VAL A 104 9.35 15.27 10.02
CA VAL A 104 8.78 16.61 10.17
C VAL A 104 9.17 17.54 9.03
N ASP A 105 10.39 17.41 8.50
CA ASP A 105 10.89 18.21 7.39
C ASP A 105 10.14 17.91 6.08
N VAL A 106 9.73 16.66 5.86
CA VAL A 106 8.91 16.25 4.69
C VAL A 106 7.48 16.74 4.86
N TRP A 107 6.95 16.68 6.08
CA TRP A 107 5.59 17.12 6.39
C TRP A 107 5.44 18.64 6.41
N ALA A 108 6.52 19.40 6.61
CA ALA A 108 6.50 20.86 6.54
C ALA A 108 6.02 21.38 5.17
N GLY A 109 6.45 20.72 4.09
CA GLY A 109 5.98 21.03 2.73
C GLY A 109 4.50 20.76 2.56
N GLU A 110 3.99 19.69 3.16
CA GLU A 110 2.56 19.37 3.14
C GLU A 110 1.73 20.39 3.95
N LYS A 111 2.22 20.83 5.12
CA LYS A 111 1.54 21.89 5.90
C LYS A 111 1.46 23.18 5.10
N SER A 112 2.58 23.58 4.49
CA SER A 112 2.68 24.75 3.61
C SER A 112 1.71 24.69 2.42
N ARG A 113 1.44 23.49 1.90
CA ARG A 113 0.48 23.27 0.82
C ARG A 113 -0.98 23.43 1.28
N VAL A 114 -1.28 23.14 2.54
CA VAL A 114 -2.64 23.21 3.11
C VAL A 114 -3.02 24.64 3.47
N ASP A 115 -2.12 25.39 4.11
CA ASP A 115 -2.40 26.75 4.59
C ASP A 115 -1.76 27.88 3.78
N GLY A 116 -0.92 27.54 2.78
CA GLY A 116 -0.22 28.52 1.94
C GLY A 116 0.97 29.20 2.62
N GLY A 117 1.30 28.85 3.86
CA GLY A 117 2.41 29.43 4.60
C GLY A 117 3.77 28.89 4.14
N LEU A 118 4.76 29.76 3.93
CA LEU A 118 6.10 29.33 3.53
C LEU A 118 6.89 28.83 4.75
N ARG A 119 7.11 27.52 4.85
CA ARG A 119 7.96 26.92 5.88
C ARG A 119 9.30 26.50 5.31
N VAL A 120 10.37 26.91 5.97
CA VAL A 120 11.74 26.50 5.61
C VAL A 120 12.01 25.11 6.18
N ILE A 121 12.47 24.20 5.31
CA ILE A 121 12.87 22.83 5.68
C ILE A 121 14.06 22.89 6.64
N GLY A 122 14.03 22.14 7.74
CA GLY A 122 15.09 22.13 8.73
C GLY A 122 15.12 23.31 9.70
N ALA A 123 14.27 24.33 9.52
CA ALA A 123 14.19 25.45 10.44
C ALA A 123 13.62 25.01 11.81
N VAL A 124 14.23 25.54 12.88
CA VAL A 124 13.85 25.20 14.27
C VAL A 124 12.39 25.56 14.56
N SER A 125 11.91 26.70 14.05
CA SER A 125 10.52 27.14 14.20
C SER A 125 9.53 26.18 13.52
N THR A 126 9.79 25.80 12.27
CA THR A 126 9.00 24.81 11.52
C THR A 126 8.93 23.47 12.27
N ARG A 127 10.08 22.98 12.76
CA ARG A 127 10.12 21.70 13.49
C ARG A 127 9.37 21.78 14.82
N ALA A 128 9.48 22.89 15.54
CA ALA A 128 8.77 23.10 16.79
C ALA A 128 7.24 23.16 16.59
N GLU A 129 6.80 23.83 15.53
CA GLU A 129 5.40 23.90 15.11
C GLU A 129 4.84 22.50 14.81
N LEU A 130 5.47 21.73 13.90
CA LEU A 130 4.99 20.39 13.58
C LEU A 130 5.08 19.44 14.78
N ALA A 131 6.08 19.60 15.65
CA ALA A 131 6.14 18.83 16.90
C ALA A 131 4.97 19.16 17.84
N ALA A 132 4.49 20.41 17.86
CA ALA A 132 3.30 20.79 18.60
C ALA A 132 2.04 20.15 18.02
N ASP A 133 1.89 20.14 16.69
CA ASP A 133 0.76 19.49 16.01
C ASP A 133 0.74 17.98 16.28
N ILE A 134 1.90 17.32 16.20
CA ILE A 134 2.04 15.89 16.51
C ILE A 134 1.62 15.62 17.96
N ARG A 135 2.08 16.44 18.92
CA ARG A 135 1.68 16.31 20.32
C ARG A 135 0.18 16.48 20.51
N LEU A 136 -0.43 17.46 19.83
CA LEU A 136 -1.88 17.68 19.88
C LEU A 136 -2.66 16.47 19.34
N ILE A 137 -2.19 15.87 18.25
CA ILE A 137 -2.83 14.67 17.68
C ILE A 137 -2.68 13.49 18.63
N LEU A 138 -1.50 13.28 19.22
CA LEU A 138 -1.28 12.19 20.15
C LEU A 138 -2.12 12.34 21.43
N SER A 139 -2.21 13.55 21.98
CA SER A 139 -3.04 13.81 23.16
C SER A 139 -4.53 13.62 22.86
N THR A 140 -5.00 14.11 21.70
CA THR A 140 -6.38 13.89 21.25
C THR A 140 -6.67 12.40 21.04
N ALA A 141 -5.75 11.67 20.42
CA ALA A 141 -5.88 10.22 20.22
C ALA A 141 -5.91 9.46 21.56
N GLU A 142 -5.08 9.85 22.53
CA GLU A 142 -5.05 9.26 23.86
C GLU A 142 -6.36 9.50 24.60
N GLN A 143 -6.94 10.70 24.51
CA GLN A 143 -8.25 11.01 25.11
C GLN A 143 -9.39 10.19 24.50
N VAL A 144 -9.37 9.96 23.18
CA VAL A 144 -10.47 9.28 22.45
C VAL A 144 -10.35 7.76 22.47
N ALA A 145 -9.14 7.23 22.40
CA ALA A 145 -8.86 5.81 22.20
C ALA A 145 -8.18 5.14 23.39
N GLY A 146 -7.67 5.94 24.32
CA GLY A 146 -6.84 5.49 25.43
C GLY A 146 -5.36 5.33 25.03
N ARG A 147 -4.49 5.50 26.02
CA ARG A 147 -3.03 5.41 25.86
C ARG A 147 -2.57 4.10 25.24
N ARG A 148 -3.14 2.97 25.69
CA ARG A 148 -2.83 1.63 25.16
C ARG A 148 -3.05 1.52 23.65
N TRP A 149 -4.09 2.17 23.11
CA TRP A 149 -4.32 2.16 21.67
C TRP A 149 -3.27 2.97 20.91
N VAL A 150 -2.91 4.15 21.45
CA VAL A 150 -1.87 5.01 20.87
C VAL A 150 -0.52 4.30 20.85
N ASP A 151 -0.17 3.65 21.97
CA ASP A 151 1.05 2.86 22.09
C ASP A 151 1.07 1.72 21.08
N ASN A 152 -0.04 1.00 20.90
CA ASN A 152 -0.10 -0.14 19.98
C ASN A 152 -0.21 0.24 18.49
N SER A 153 -0.81 1.38 18.18
CA SER A 153 -1.21 1.72 16.80
C SER A 153 -0.37 2.83 16.17
N ILE A 154 0.34 3.61 16.99
CA ILE A 154 1.11 4.78 16.53
C ILE A 154 2.54 4.76 17.06
N LEU A 155 2.73 4.49 18.35
CA LEU A 155 4.04 4.58 19.01
C LEU A 155 4.73 3.22 19.19
N HIS A 156 4.19 2.14 18.62
CA HIS A 156 4.63 0.80 18.95
C HIS A 156 6.11 0.62 18.57
N PRO A 157 7.00 0.20 19.50
CA PRO A 157 8.44 0.12 19.25
C PRO A 157 8.80 -0.79 18.07
N LEU A 158 8.09 -1.90 17.89
CA LEU A 158 8.30 -2.83 16.77
C LEU A 158 7.75 -2.31 15.41
N LEU A 159 6.90 -1.28 15.42
CA LEU A 159 6.50 -0.53 14.21
C LEU A 159 7.40 0.70 13.97
N THR A 160 8.37 0.91 14.86
CA THR A 160 9.20 2.11 14.97
C THR A 160 10.67 1.80 14.63
N PHE A 161 11.02 0.51 14.52
CA PHE A 161 12.32 0.03 14.08
C PHE A 161 12.18 -1.25 13.26
N VAL A 162 12.05 -1.13 11.93
CA VAL A 162 12.37 -2.20 10.99
C VAL A 162 13.60 -1.73 10.23
N GLY A 163 14.78 -1.97 10.80
CA GLY A 163 15.99 -2.01 9.97
C GLY A 163 15.75 -3.02 8.84
N PRO A 164 16.44 -2.92 7.69
CA PRO A 164 16.41 -4.00 6.71
C PRO A 164 16.71 -5.29 7.47
N LEU A 165 15.82 -6.29 7.38
CA LEU A 165 16.02 -7.59 7.99
C LEU A 165 17.44 -8.03 7.61
N THR A 166 18.27 -8.35 8.60
CA THR A 166 19.60 -8.92 8.34
C THR A 166 19.42 -10.10 7.38
N GLU A 167 20.38 -10.35 6.49
CA GLU A 167 20.30 -11.49 5.56
C GLU A 167 20.04 -12.81 6.29
N ASP A 168 20.51 -12.94 7.53
CA ASP A 168 20.24 -14.10 8.38
C ASP A 168 18.75 -14.21 8.78
N HIS A 169 18.11 -13.11 9.17
CA HIS A 169 16.65 -13.09 9.42
C HIS A 169 15.84 -13.29 8.13
N LYS A 170 16.32 -12.84 6.96
CA LYS A 170 15.67 -13.14 5.67
C LYS A 170 15.76 -14.62 5.32
N ARG A 171 16.85 -15.31 5.72
CA ARG A 171 17.00 -16.77 5.58
C ARG A 171 16.09 -17.51 6.56
N GLU A 172 15.91 -17.01 7.78
CA GLU A 172 14.99 -17.60 8.77
C GLU A 172 13.51 -17.36 8.43
N LEU A 173 13.18 -16.22 7.81
CA LEU A 173 11.85 -15.88 7.29
C LEU A 173 11.63 -16.36 5.85
N ALA A 174 12.60 -17.05 5.25
CA ALA A 174 12.40 -17.67 3.96
C ALA A 174 11.13 -18.51 4.05
N ALA A 175 10.20 -18.30 3.11
CA ALA A 175 9.01 -19.12 3.01
C ALA A 175 9.44 -20.60 3.12
N PRO A 176 8.68 -21.46 3.84
CA PRO A 176 8.99 -22.88 3.86
C PRO A 176 9.25 -23.32 2.43
N ALA A 177 10.35 -24.06 2.22
CA ALA A 177 10.76 -24.50 0.89
C ALA A 177 9.50 -24.97 0.15
N PRO A 178 9.21 -24.43 -1.05
CA PRO A 178 7.98 -24.77 -1.76
C PRO A 178 7.91 -26.29 -1.86
N ASP A 179 6.73 -26.85 -1.61
CA ASP A 179 6.54 -28.30 -1.69
C ASP A 179 7.13 -28.76 -3.03
N PRO A 180 8.03 -29.75 -3.07
CA PRO A 180 8.57 -30.26 -4.32
C PRO A 180 7.47 -30.64 -5.32
N ALA A 181 6.29 -31.06 -4.84
CA ALA A 181 5.13 -31.28 -5.68
C ALA A 181 4.61 -30.00 -6.37
N ASP A 182 4.58 -28.87 -5.65
CA ASP A 182 4.16 -27.58 -6.19
C ASP A 182 5.18 -27.04 -7.20
N VAL A 183 6.48 -27.24 -6.95
CA VAL A 183 7.55 -26.84 -7.89
C VAL A 183 7.42 -27.60 -9.21
N VAL A 184 7.22 -28.92 -9.14
CA VAL A 184 7.02 -29.77 -10.32
C VAL A 184 5.73 -29.36 -11.05
N ALA A 185 4.63 -29.16 -10.33
CA ALA A 185 3.36 -28.76 -10.93
C ALA A 185 3.47 -27.41 -11.67
N VAL A 186 4.19 -26.43 -11.12
CA VAL A 186 4.42 -25.13 -11.78
C VAL A 186 5.28 -25.28 -13.04
N ALA A 187 6.33 -26.11 -13.00
CA ALA A 187 7.19 -26.37 -14.15
C ALA A 187 6.44 -27.10 -15.29
N GLU A 188 5.63 -28.10 -14.96
CA GLU A 188 4.76 -28.79 -15.91
C GLU A 188 3.73 -27.84 -16.50
N LEU A 189 3.16 -26.96 -15.69
CA LEU A 189 2.14 -25.99 -16.11
C LEU A 189 2.73 -24.97 -17.08
N ARG A 190 3.92 -24.43 -16.79
CA ARG A 190 4.69 -23.59 -17.71
C ARG A 190 4.95 -24.30 -19.03
N THR A 191 5.44 -25.53 -18.98
CA THR A 191 5.78 -26.32 -20.16
C THR A 191 4.54 -26.54 -21.04
N ARG A 192 3.43 -26.95 -20.42
CA ARG A 192 2.18 -27.23 -21.11
C ARG A 192 1.52 -25.98 -21.67
N PHE A 193 1.48 -24.90 -20.90
CA PHE A 193 1.00 -23.59 -21.33
C PHE A 193 1.76 -23.10 -22.57
N ARG A 194 3.09 -23.19 -22.56
CA ARG A 194 3.93 -22.81 -23.71
C ARG A 194 3.70 -23.70 -24.93
N SER A 195 3.51 -25.01 -24.74
CA SER A 195 3.18 -25.92 -25.86
C SER A 195 1.86 -25.51 -26.53
N LEU A 196 0.80 -25.32 -25.74
CA LEU A 196 -0.52 -24.93 -26.23
C LEU A 196 -0.49 -23.55 -26.92
N MET A 197 0.29 -22.61 -26.40
CA MET A 197 0.51 -21.30 -27.04
C MET A 197 1.22 -21.44 -28.40
N ARG A 198 2.18 -22.37 -28.55
CA ARG A 198 2.85 -22.65 -29.84
C ARG A 198 1.93 -23.36 -30.83
N GLU A 199 1.01 -24.18 -30.33
CA GLU A 199 -0.03 -24.86 -31.11
C GLU A 199 -1.17 -23.91 -31.54
N GLY A 200 -1.11 -22.63 -31.14
CA GLY A 200 -2.03 -21.58 -31.58
C GLY A 200 -3.24 -21.38 -30.67
N ALA A 201 -3.28 -21.99 -29.48
CA ALA A 201 -4.32 -21.72 -28.50
C ALA A 201 -4.23 -20.27 -27.99
N SER A 202 -5.38 -19.68 -27.63
CA SER A 202 -5.37 -18.37 -26.96
C SER A 202 -4.78 -18.50 -25.54
N ALA A 203 -4.20 -17.42 -25.01
CA ALA A 203 -3.56 -17.46 -23.68
C ALA A 203 -4.51 -17.90 -22.56
N GLN A 204 -5.78 -17.48 -22.60
CA GLN A 204 -6.77 -17.91 -21.61
C GLN A 204 -7.11 -19.40 -21.78
N GLU A 205 -7.26 -19.88 -23.01
CA GLU A 205 -7.52 -21.29 -23.30
C GLU A 205 -6.34 -22.19 -22.92
N ALA A 206 -5.11 -21.73 -23.19
CA ALA A 206 -3.90 -22.43 -22.81
C ALA A 206 -3.78 -22.54 -21.27
N LEU A 207 -4.15 -21.49 -20.53
CA LEU A 207 -4.20 -21.51 -19.07
C LEU A 207 -5.28 -22.47 -18.56
N ASP A 208 -6.51 -22.35 -19.06
CA ASP A 208 -7.63 -23.19 -18.62
C ASP A 208 -7.33 -24.68 -18.86
N ARG A 209 -6.75 -25.02 -20.01
CA ARG A 209 -6.38 -26.40 -20.36
C ARG A 209 -5.19 -26.91 -19.55
N SER A 210 -4.11 -26.14 -19.43
CA SER A 210 -2.92 -26.57 -18.65
C SER A 210 -3.25 -26.77 -17.17
N VAL A 211 -4.02 -25.86 -16.56
CA VAL A 211 -4.44 -25.97 -15.15
C VAL A 211 -5.40 -27.14 -14.95
N SER A 212 -6.34 -27.36 -15.89
CA SER A 212 -7.26 -28.49 -15.81
C SER A 212 -6.58 -29.84 -15.99
N GLU A 213 -5.56 -29.93 -16.85
CA GLU A 213 -4.83 -31.17 -17.10
C GLU A 213 -3.89 -31.54 -15.94
N ILE A 214 -3.24 -30.55 -15.31
CA ILE A 214 -2.21 -30.79 -14.28
C ILE A 214 -2.79 -30.79 -12.87
N LEU A 215 -3.69 -29.85 -12.57
CA LEU A 215 -4.27 -29.68 -11.23
C LEU A 215 -5.69 -30.23 -11.11
N GLY A 216 -6.26 -30.78 -12.20
CA GLY A 216 -7.60 -31.38 -12.21
C GLY A 216 -8.76 -30.39 -11.96
N ARG A 217 -8.49 -29.08 -12.01
CA ARG A 217 -9.46 -28.02 -11.69
C ARG A 217 -9.36 -26.87 -12.68
N ARG A 218 -10.40 -26.02 -12.75
CA ARG A 218 -10.34 -24.78 -13.53
C ARG A 218 -9.58 -23.68 -12.76
N PRO A 219 -8.83 -22.80 -13.45
CA PRO A 219 -8.19 -21.67 -12.81
C PRO A 219 -9.25 -20.71 -12.26
N ALA A 220 -9.02 -20.19 -11.05
CA ALA A 220 -9.87 -19.18 -10.43
C ALA A 220 -9.46 -17.73 -10.80
N CYS A 221 -8.39 -17.59 -11.58
CA CYS A 221 -7.74 -16.33 -11.92
C CYS A 221 -7.77 -16.08 -13.43
N ASN A 222 -7.60 -14.82 -13.83
CA ASN A 222 -7.46 -14.45 -15.24
C ASN A 222 -6.01 -14.65 -15.71
N VAL A 223 -5.81 -15.01 -16.97
CA VAL A 223 -4.45 -15.17 -17.53
C VAL A 223 -3.56 -13.94 -17.33
N ARG A 224 -4.13 -12.72 -17.34
CA ARG A 224 -3.38 -11.47 -17.12
C ARG A 224 -2.74 -11.36 -15.74
N GLU A 225 -3.21 -12.12 -14.76
CA GLU A 225 -2.68 -12.11 -13.39
C GLU A 225 -1.45 -12.98 -13.23
N VAL A 226 -1.24 -13.94 -14.15
CA VAL A 226 -0.19 -14.98 -14.04
C VAL A 226 0.67 -15.08 -15.30
N LEU A 227 0.39 -14.29 -16.34
CA LEU A 227 1.03 -14.40 -17.65
C LEU A 227 2.56 -14.24 -17.57
N ASP A 228 3.02 -13.26 -16.78
CA ASP A 228 4.45 -13.00 -16.61
C ASP A 228 5.14 -14.22 -15.99
N ASP A 229 4.56 -14.82 -14.96
CA ASP A 229 5.12 -16.01 -14.28
C ASP A 229 5.14 -17.26 -15.16
N LEU A 230 4.26 -17.35 -16.16
CA LEU A 230 4.19 -18.47 -17.10
C LEU A 230 5.15 -18.34 -18.28
N LEU A 231 5.47 -17.09 -18.64
CA LEU A 231 6.37 -16.77 -19.75
C LEU A 231 7.82 -16.55 -19.31
N LEU A 232 8.07 -16.23 -18.05
CA LEU A 232 9.43 -16.09 -17.53
C LEU A 232 10.20 -17.43 -17.65
N PRO A 233 11.44 -17.41 -18.17
CA PRO A 233 12.29 -18.60 -18.18
C PRO A 233 12.54 -19.07 -16.74
N ASP A 234 12.65 -20.38 -16.54
CA ASP A 234 12.94 -20.93 -15.21
C ASP A 234 14.26 -20.33 -14.73
N ARG A 235 14.22 -19.57 -13.64
CA ARG A 235 15.40 -18.88 -13.09
C ARG A 235 16.36 -19.81 -12.36
N GLU A 236 16.15 -21.12 -12.43
CA GLU A 236 16.97 -22.12 -11.76
C GLU A 236 17.32 -23.27 -12.71
N SER A 237 18.28 -22.99 -13.59
CA SER A 237 19.24 -23.99 -14.06
C SER A 237 20.61 -23.35 -14.31
N ALA A 238 20.99 -22.38 -13.48
CA ALA A 238 22.39 -22.05 -13.27
C ALA A 238 22.87 -22.91 -12.10
N GLY A 239 23.27 -24.15 -12.40
CA GLY A 239 23.97 -24.98 -11.42
C GLY A 239 25.23 -24.25 -10.94
N PRO A 240 25.70 -24.53 -9.71
CA PRO A 240 26.98 -24.01 -9.24
C PRO A 240 28.07 -24.43 -10.23
N ASP A 241 28.80 -23.45 -10.74
CA ASP A 241 29.93 -23.63 -11.66
C ASP A 241 30.99 -24.49 -10.95
N PRO A 242 31.23 -25.74 -11.39
CA PRO A 242 32.18 -26.64 -10.73
C PRO A 242 33.57 -26.39 -11.30
N ASP A 243 34.11 -25.18 -11.16
CA ASP A 243 35.49 -24.91 -11.63
C ASP A 243 36.15 -23.66 -11.02
N GLN A 244 36.08 -23.52 -9.69
CA GLN A 244 37.00 -22.65 -8.95
C GLN A 244 37.69 -23.42 -7.82
N ASP A 245 38.42 -24.46 -8.22
CA ASP A 245 39.45 -25.06 -7.38
C ASP A 245 40.69 -25.35 -8.24
N GLN A 246 41.50 -24.31 -8.47
CA GLN A 246 42.91 -24.49 -8.75
C GLN A 246 43.74 -23.46 -7.98
N PRO A 247 44.55 -23.90 -7.00
CA PRO A 247 45.57 -23.08 -6.39
C PRO A 247 46.86 -23.23 -7.18
N MET A 248 47.46 -22.14 -7.62
CA MET A 248 48.80 -22.14 -8.21
C MET A 248 49.39 -20.72 -8.06
N PRO A 249 50.72 -20.57 -7.98
CA PRO A 249 51.68 -21.24 -7.11
C PRO A 249 52.55 -20.22 -6.31
#